data_AF-A0A6A5HQJ0-F1
#
_entry.id   AF-A0A6A5HQJ0-F1
#
_cell.length_a   1.000
_cell.length_b   1.000
_cell.length_c   1.000
_cell.angle_alpha   90.00
_cell.angle_beta   90.00
_cell.angle_gamma   90.00
#
_symmetry.space_group_name_H-M   'P 1'
#
loop_
_entity.id
_entity.type
_entity.pdbx_description
1 polymer ?
#
loop_
_entity_poly.entity_id
_entity_poly.type
_entity_poly.pdbx_seq_one_letter_code
_entity_poly.pdbx_strand_id
1 'polypeptide(L)'
;MARTKQTARKLTGGKPRKQLCTMQARFSRPHTGGQKRPHRFRPGTVALRDIRKYQKTTDLLLRKLPFQRLVREIAQGFRTADLRFQSLAIMALQEAAEAYLVGLFEDTNLCAIHARRVTIFPKDMESNSQPSNPTALFRATNPTKSNHFWSFIKYLCVSTSFF
;
A
#
# COMPACT_ATOMS: atom_id res chain seq x y z
N MET A 1 18.36 -41.05 -49.35
CA MET A 1 17.93 -39.65 -49.57
C MET A 1 16.70 -39.39 -48.74
N ALA A 2 16.78 -38.52 -47.72
CA ALA A 2 15.68 -38.25 -46.80
C ALA A 2 14.77 -37.12 -47.34
N ARG A 3 13.47 -37.39 -47.46
CA ARG A 3 12.47 -36.42 -47.93
C ARG A 3 12.15 -35.42 -46.82
N THR A 4 12.77 -34.25 -46.86
CA THR A 4 12.45 -33.12 -45.98
C THR A 4 11.12 -32.48 -46.41
N LYS A 5 10.05 -32.70 -45.62
CA LYS A 5 8.82 -31.91 -45.74
C LYS A 5 9.08 -30.51 -45.17
N GLN A 6 9.27 -29.51 -46.04
CA GLN A 6 9.18 -28.11 -45.64
C GLN A 6 7.74 -27.80 -45.22
N THR A 7 7.50 -27.60 -43.93
CA THR A 7 6.29 -26.88 -43.50
C THR A 7 6.55 -25.39 -43.67
N ALA A 8 5.72 -24.72 -44.45
CA ALA A 8 5.76 -23.27 -44.61
C ALA A 8 5.53 -22.57 -43.26
N ARG A 9 6.61 -22.21 -42.56
CA ARG A 9 6.54 -21.24 -41.47
C ARG A 9 6.63 -19.86 -42.08
N LYS A 10 5.54 -19.09 -41.96
CA LYS A 10 5.48 -17.68 -42.33
C LYS A 10 6.44 -16.91 -41.45
N LEU A 11 7.61 -16.58 -41.98
CA LEU A 11 8.57 -15.68 -41.36
C LEU A 11 8.19 -14.24 -41.66
N THR A 12 8.52 -13.38 -40.70
CA THR A 12 8.43 -11.91 -40.65
C THR A 12 7.12 -11.32 -40.12
N GLY A 13 7.31 -10.53 -39.07
CA GLY A 13 6.32 -9.66 -38.47
C GLY A 13 5.94 -8.52 -39.41
N GLY A 14 4.99 -7.72 -38.93
CA GLY A 14 4.60 -6.47 -39.59
C GLY A 14 3.66 -6.68 -40.77
N LYS A 15 2.45 -6.15 -40.67
CA LYS A 15 1.47 -6.11 -41.77
C LYS A 15 2.01 -5.25 -42.93
N PRO A 16 1.65 -5.55 -44.20
CA PRO A 16 2.02 -4.71 -45.33
C PRO A 16 1.25 -3.38 -45.25
N ARG A 17 1.98 -2.27 -45.32
CA ARG A 17 1.44 -0.91 -45.31
C ARG A 17 0.78 -0.62 -46.66
N LYS A 18 -0.54 -0.43 -46.67
CA LYS A 18 -1.27 0.21 -47.79
C LYS A 18 -1.76 1.59 -47.37
N GLN A 19 -1.87 2.48 -48.37
CA GLN A 19 -1.86 3.95 -48.32
C GLN A 19 -3.03 4.60 -47.54
N LEU A 20 -2.82 5.90 -47.26
CA LEU A 20 -3.62 6.81 -46.43
C LEU A 20 -5.08 6.95 -46.89
N CYS A 21 -6.01 6.78 -45.95
CA CYS A 21 -7.29 7.48 -45.90
C CYS A 21 -7.54 7.91 -44.45
N THR A 22 -7.73 9.21 -44.28
CA THR A 22 -8.11 9.92 -43.06
C THR A 22 -9.51 9.49 -42.65
N MET A 23 -9.66 8.89 -41.47
CA MET A 23 -10.86 8.99 -40.62
C MET A 23 -10.49 8.45 -39.22
N GLN A 24 -10.57 9.32 -38.20
CA GLN A 24 -10.66 8.89 -36.82
C GLN A 24 -12.01 8.18 -36.61
N ALA A 25 -12.03 6.88 -36.86
CA ALA A 25 -12.99 5.99 -36.27
C ALA A 25 -12.16 4.81 -35.77
N ARG A 26 -11.97 4.70 -34.45
CA ARG A 26 -11.49 3.45 -33.85
C ARG A 26 -12.59 2.42 -34.09
N PHE A 27 -12.58 1.81 -35.26
CA PHE A 27 -13.51 0.78 -35.68
C PHE A 27 -13.47 -0.33 -34.63
N SER A 28 -14.54 -0.43 -33.84
CA SER A 28 -14.91 -1.65 -33.14
C SER A 28 -15.02 -2.75 -34.20
N ARG A 29 -14.07 -3.68 -34.16
CA ARG A 29 -14.06 -4.89 -35.00
C ARG A 29 -15.44 -5.56 -35.01
N PRO A 30 -15.88 -6.15 -36.13
CA PRO A 30 -17.11 -6.94 -36.16
C PRO A 30 -17.05 -8.02 -35.08
N HIS A 31 -18.12 -8.11 -34.30
CA HIS A 31 -18.24 -8.84 -33.06
C HIS A 31 -18.45 -10.35 -33.26
N THR A 32 -17.67 -10.98 -34.13
CA THR A 32 -17.71 -12.43 -34.34
C THR A 32 -16.76 -13.11 -33.36
N GLY A 33 -17.27 -13.33 -32.14
CA GLY A 33 -16.55 -13.93 -31.03
C GLY A 33 -16.71 -13.06 -29.79
N GLY A 34 -17.43 -13.55 -28.78
CA GLY A 34 -17.80 -12.79 -27.58
C GLY A 34 -16.64 -11.99 -27.01
N GLN A 35 -16.91 -10.72 -26.65
CA GLN A 35 -15.98 -9.84 -25.95
C GLN A 35 -15.24 -10.62 -24.87
N LYS A 36 -13.91 -10.69 -24.96
CA LYS A 36 -13.10 -11.23 -23.87
C LYS A 36 -13.45 -10.47 -22.61
N ARG A 37 -13.96 -11.19 -21.61
CA ARG A 37 -14.29 -10.60 -20.31
C ARG A 37 -13.06 -9.85 -19.78
N PRO A 38 -13.22 -8.65 -19.18
CA PRO A 38 -12.11 -7.95 -18.58
C PRO A 38 -11.45 -8.85 -17.53
N HIS A 39 -10.12 -8.92 -17.55
CA HIS A 39 -9.38 -9.74 -16.62
C HIS A 39 -9.58 -9.22 -15.19
N ARG A 40 -10.09 -10.09 -14.30
CA ARG A 40 -10.27 -9.79 -12.87
C ARG A 40 -9.29 -10.64 -12.07
N PHE A 41 -8.51 -10.00 -11.21
CA PHE A 41 -7.65 -10.70 -10.26
C PHE A 41 -8.47 -11.47 -9.22
N ARG A 42 -7.95 -12.61 -8.76
CA ARG A 42 -8.56 -13.37 -7.66
C ARG A 42 -8.55 -12.52 -6.38
N PRO A 43 -9.55 -12.67 -5.50
CA PRO A 43 -9.54 -11.99 -4.20
C PRO A 43 -8.24 -12.30 -3.44
N GLY A 44 -7.69 -11.30 -2.75
CA GLY A 44 -6.39 -11.38 -2.08
C GLY A 44 -5.18 -11.10 -2.98
N THR A 45 -5.26 -11.26 -4.31
CA THR A 45 -4.11 -11.04 -5.21
C THR A 45 -3.66 -9.58 -5.22
N VAL A 46 -4.62 -8.66 -5.25
CA VAL A 46 -4.35 -7.22 -5.23
C VAL A 46 -3.88 -6.79 -3.83
N ALA A 47 -4.55 -7.25 -2.78
CA ALA A 47 -4.14 -6.97 -1.39
C ALA A 47 -2.69 -7.41 -1.09
N LEU A 48 -2.29 -8.61 -1.51
CA LEU A 48 -0.90 -9.10 -1.33
C LEU A 48 0.12 -8.33 -2.17
N ARG A 49 -0.30 -7.75 -3.30
CA ARG A 49 0.56 -6.86 -4.10
C ARG A 49 0.75 -5.54 -3.36
N ASP A 50 -0.33 -4.98 -2.84
CA ASP A 50 -0.32 -3.69 -2.14
C ASP A 50 0.48 -3.79 -0.83
N ILE A 51 0.31 -4.86 -0.05
CA ILE A 51 1.12 -5.12 1.16
C ILE A 51 2.62 -5.12 0.83
N ARG A 52 3.03 -5.86 -0.20
CA ARG A 52 4.45 -5.91 -0.61
C ARG A 52 4.97 -4.57 -1.12
N LYS A 53 4.12 -3.80 -1.80
CA LYS A 53 4.47 -2.45 -2.27
C LYS A 53 4.72 -1.53 -1.07
N TYR A 54 3.76 -1.44 -0.14
CA TYR A 54 3.82 -0.53 1.00
C TYR A 54 4.84 -0.93 2.07
N GLN A 55 5.20 -2.22 2.16
CA GLN A 55 6.33 -2.64 3.00
C GLN A 55 7.70 -2.26 2.41
N LYS A 56 7.78 -2.01 1.10
CA LYS A 56 9.03 -1.63 0.44
C LYS A 56 9.26 -0.11 0.43
N THR A 57 8.19 0.66 0.39
CA THR A 57 8.22 2.13 0.32
C THR A 57 7.89 2.74 1.67
N THR A 58 8.47 3.89 2.00
CA THR A 58 8.17 4.64 3.23
C THR A 58 7.36 5.91 2.94
N ASP A 59 6.46 5.84 1.96
CA ASP A 59 5.64 6.98 1.56
C ASP A 59 4.46 7.17 2.53
N LEU A 60 4.13 8.42 2.85
CA LEU A 60 2.96 8.75 3.65
C LEU A 60 1.67 8.36 2.91
N LEU A 61 0.79 7.64 3.58
CA LEU A 61 -0.44 7.09 3.02
C LEU A 61 -1.64 8.02 3.22
N LEU A 62 -1.62 8.87 4.25
CA LEU A 62 -2.67 9.85 4.49
C LEU A 62 -2.48 11.08 3.62
N ARG A 63 -3.59 11.59 3.09
CA ARG A 63 -3.58 12.84 2.32
C ARG A 63 -3.24 14.02 3.25
N LYS A 64 -2.26 14.83 2.85
CA LYS A 64 -1.74 15.94 3.68
C LYS A 64 -2.80 16.98 4.08
N LEU A 65 -3.63 17.43 3.13
CA LEU A 65 -4.63 18.48 3.38
C LEU A 65 -5.71 18.09 4.42
N PRO A 66 -6.40 16.94 4.31
CA PRO A 66 -7.37 16.55 5.33
C PRO A 66 -6.71 16.26 6.69
N PHE A 67 -5.51 15.67 6.73
CA PHE A 67 -4.78 15.48 7.99
C PHE A 67 -4.48 16.81 8.68
N GLN A 68 -3.98 17.80 7.92
CA GLN A 68 -3.75 19.14 8.43
C GLN A 68 -5.02 19.80 8.98
N ARG A 69 -6.18 19.61 8.32
CA ARG A 69 -7.46 20.16 8.82
C ARG A 69 -7.84 19.52 10.15
N LEU A 70 -7.70 18.20 10.26
CA LEU A 70 -7.98 17.46 11.49
C LEU A 70 -7.06 17.89 12.65
N VAL A 71 -5.77 18.08 12.40
CA VAL A 71 -4.83 18.57 13.43
C VAL A 71 -5.26 19.94 13.96
N ARG A 72 -5.69 20.84 13.06
CA ARG A 72 -6.15 22.18 13.45
C ARG A 72 -7.50 22.16 14.18
N GLU A 73 -8.42 21.30 13.76
CA GLU A 73 -9.71 21.08 14.42
C GLU A 73 -9.52 20.61 15.87
N ILE A 74 -8.67 19.60 16.08
CA ILE A 74 -8.32 19.09 17.40
C ILE A 74 -7.69 20.19 18.26
N ALA A 75 -6.75 20.94 17.69
CA ALA A 75 -6.06 22.02 18.41
C ALA A 75 -7.00 23.15 18.86
N GLN A 76 -8.00 23.49 18.04
CA GLN A 76 -9.03 24.47 18.41
C GLN A 76 -9.90 23.99 19.58
N GLY A 77 -10.13 22.68 19.69
CA GLY A 77 -10.87 22.08 20.80
C GLY A 77 -10.23 22.29 22.19
N PHE A 78 -8.92 22.55 22.24
CA PHE A 78 -8.19 22.78 23.49
C PHE A 78 -8.19 24.24 23.97
N ARG A 79 -9.02 25.11 23.36
CA ARG A 79 -9.28 26.52 23.74
C ARG A 79 -8.01 27.36 23.98
N THR A 80 -6.90 26.95 23.40
CA THR A 80 -5.63 27.65 23.50
C THR A 80 -5.57 28.65 22.35
N ALA A 81 -5.18 29.89 22.65
CA ALA A 81 -5.11 31.03 21.73
C ALA A 81 -4.54 30.68 20.36
N ASP A 82 -4.97 31.39 19.30
CA ASP A 82 -4.60 31.25 17.88
C ASP A 82 -3.29 30.48 17.59
N LEU A 83 -3.37 29.15 17.62
CA LEU A 83 -2.21 28.28 17.46
C LEU A 83 -1.72 28.30 16.01
N ARG A 84 -0.47 28.74 15.82
CA ARG A 84 0.20 28.70 14.53
C ARG A 84 1.05 27.44 14.44
N PHE A 85 0.80 26.65 13.40
CA PHE A 85 1.54 25.42 13.14
C PHE A 85 2.63 25.66 12.10
N GLN A 86 3.84 25.22 12.41
CA GLN A 86 4.91 25.09 11.41
C GLN A 86 4.61 23.92 10.47
N SER A 87 5.02 24.04 9.20
CA SER A 87 4.81 23.00 8.19
C SER A 87 5.47 21.66 8.59
N LEU A 88 6.69 21.71 9.11
CA LEU A 88 7.42 20.54 9.59
C LEU A 88 6.75 19.88 10.80
N ALA A 89 6.12 20.65 11.69
CA ALA A 89 5.41 20.10 12.85
C ALA A 89 4.22 19.24 12.42
N ILE A 90 3.44 19.70 11.42
CA ILE A 90 2.32 18.92 10.88
C ILE A 90 2.81 17.64 10.20
N MET A 91 3.93 17.71 9.48
CA MET A 91 4.55 16.52 8.87
C MET A 91 5.02 15.51 9.92
N ALA A 92 5.68 15.97 10.99
CA ALA A 92 6.12 15.12 12.09
C ALA A 92 4.93 14.45 12.81
N LEU A 93 3.84 15.18 13.04
CA LEU A 93 2.60 14.62 13.60
C LEU A 93 2.01 13.55 12.67
N GLN A 94 2.08 13.77 11.36
CA GLN A 94 1.60 12.79 10.38
C GLN A 94 2.45 11.52 10.40
N GLU A 95 3.77 11.65 10.38
CA GLU A 95 4.70 10.52 10.46
C GLU A 95 4.47 9.70 11.74
N ALA A 96 4.38 10.36 12.89
CA ALA A 96 4.12 9.70 14.16
C ALA A 96 2.75 8.98 14.18
N ALA A 97 1.71 9.62 13.66
CA ALA A 97 0.36 9.04 13.62
C ALA A 97 0.28 7.82 12.69
N GLU A 98 0.86 7.89 11.49
CA GLU A 98 0.90 6.76 10.56
C GLU A 98 1.74 5.60 11.13
N ALA A 99 2.88 5.91 11.75
CA ALA A 99 3.74 4.92 12.36
C ALA A 99 3.02 4.19 13.54
N TYR A 100 2.27 4.92 14.35
CA TYR A 100 1.44 4.34 15.41
C TYR A 100 0.34 3.42 14.85
N LEU A 101 -0.38 3.85 13.81
CA LEU A 101 -1.44 3.07 13.19
C LEU A 101 -0.90 1.78 12.55
N VAL A 102 0.27 1.82 11.90
CA VAL A 102 0.91 0.62 11.33
C VAL A 102 1.25 -0.37 12.45
N GLY A 103 1.84 0.09 13.56
CA GLY A 103 2.14 -0.77 14.70
C GLY A 103 0.87 -1.40 15.31
N LEU A 104 -0.20 -0.61 15.46
CA LEU A 104 -1.50 -1.11 15.91
C LEU A 104 -2.06 -2.17 14.95
N PHE A 105 -1.92 -1.98 13.64
CA PHE A 105 -2.38 -2.95 12.64
C PHE A 105 -1.54 -4.25 12.63
N GLU A 106 -0.25 -4.19 12.96
CA GLU A 106 0.57 -5.39 13.15
C GLU A 106 0.07 -6.22 14.34
N ASP A 107 -0.16 -5.58 15.49
CA ASP A 107 -0.60 -6.27 16.71
C ASP A 107 -2.02 -6.83 16.56
N THR A 108 -2.93 -6.09 15.92
CA THR A 108 -4.30 -6.55 15.65
C THR A 108 -4.34 -7.70 14.66
N ASN A 109 -3.45 -7.71 13.68
CA ASN A 109 -3.32 -8.82 12.74
C ASN A 109 -2.83 -10.09 13.46
N LEU A 110 -1.92 -9.97 14.43
CA LEU A 110 -1.52 -11.10 15.27
C LEU A 110 -2.70 -11.64 16.09
N CYS A 111 -3.53 -10.77 16.65
CA CYS A 111 -4.75 -11.16 17.38
C CYS A 111 -5.76 -11.88 16.46
N ALA A 112 -5.94 -11.41 15.21
CA ALA A 112 -6.80 -12.06 14.24
C ALA A 112 -6.30 -13.47 13.86
N ILE A 113 -4.99 -13.61 13.64
CA ILE A 113 -4.35 -14.91 13.33
C ILE A 113 -4.46 -15.87 14.53
N HIS A 114 -4.30 -15.37 15.75
CA HIS A 114 -4.49 -16.16 16.97
C HIS A 114 -5.92 -16.77 17.03
N ALA A 115 -6.92 -16.00 16.59
CA ALA A 115 -8.30 -16.47 16.45
C ALA A 115 -8.59 -17.24 15.14
N ARG A 116 -7.55 -17.66 14.38
CA ARG A 116 -7.63 -18.36 13.08
C ARG A 116 -8.42 -17.61 12.00
N ARG A 117 -8.37 -16.27 12.02
CA ARG A 117 -9.00 -15.39 11.02
C ARG A 117 -7.95 -14.61 10.23
N VAL A 118 -8.30 -14.25 8.99
CA VAL A 118 -7.48 -13.39 8.11
C VAL A 118 -8.01 -11.95 8.07
N THR A 119 -9.29 -11.76 8.39
CA THR A 119 -9.94 -10.45 8.46
C THR A 119 -9.86 -9.90 9.88
N ILE A 120 -9.37 -8.67 10.02
CA ILE A 120 -9.35 -7.91 11.27
C ILE A 120 -10.74 -7.36 11.58
N PHE A 121 -11.10 -7.33 12.87
CA PHE A 121 -12.35 -6.78 13.38
C PHE A 121 -12.08 -5.79 14.53
N PRO A 122 -13.03 -4.90 14.88
CA PRO A 122 -12.86 -3.94 15.98
C PRO A 122 -12.48 -4.58 17.32
N LYS A 123 -13.04 -5.76 17.64
CA LYS A 123 -12.67 -6.55 18.83
C LYS A 123 -11.19 -6.92 18.89
N ASP A 124 -10.51 -7.06 17.75
CA ASP A 124 -9.08 -7.37 17.70
C ASP A 124 -8.26 -6.12 18.09
N MET A 125 -8.77 -4.91 17.83
CA MET A 125 -8.19 -3.62 18.27
C MET A 125 -8.41 -3.37 19.76
N GLU A 126 -9.61 -3.65 20.24
CA GLU A 126 -9.95 -3.53 21.67
C GLU A 126 -9.14 -4.50 22.52
N SER A 127 -8.90 -5.73 22.04
CA SER A 127 -8.05 -6.70 22.74
C SER A 127 -6.65 -6.14 23.01
N ASN A 128 -6.09 -5.34 22.10
CA ASN A 128 -4.76 -4.74 22.26
C ASN A 128 -4.69 -3.67 23.36
N SER A 129 -5.82 -3.10 23.75
CA SER A 129 -5.90 -2.10 24.83
C SER A 129 -5.94 -2.71 26.23
N GLN A 130 -6.11 -4.03 26.35
CA GLN A 130 -6.19 -4.71 27.64
C GLN A 130 -4.78 -5.07 28.15
N PRO A 131 -4.41 -4.68 29.38
CA PRO A 131 -3.08 -4.94 29.95
C PRO A 131 -2.76 -6.44 30.14
N SER A 132 -3.76 -7.31 29.99
CA SER A 132 -3.62 -8.77 30.05
C SER A 132 -3.38 -9.43 28.68
N ASN A 133 -3.16 -8.67 27.59
CA ASN A 133 -3.06 -9.25 26.26
C ASN A 133 -1.70 -9.98 26.05
N PRO A 134 -1.69 -11.30 25.76
CA PRO A 134 -0.46 -12.06 25.55
C PRO A 134 0.43 -11.58 24.39
N THR A 135 -0.06 -10.69 23.51
CA THR A 135 0.72 -10.08 22.42
C THR A 135 1.81 -9.11 22.91
N ALA A 136 1.59 -8.41 24.03
CA ALA A 136 2.63 -7.57 24.64
C ALA A 136 3.86 -8.40 25.07
N LEU A 137 3.62 -9.64 25.55
CA LEU A 137 4.67 -10.60 25.89
C LEU A 137 5.37 -11.21 24.66
N PHE A 138 4.65 -11.39 23.54
CA PHE A 138 5.23 -11.93 22.30
C PHE A 138 6.22 -10.95 21.63
N ARG A 139 5.97 -9.63 21.72
CA ARG A 139 6.89 -8.60 21.22
C ARG A 139 8.14 -8.45 22.10
N ALA A 140 8.01 -8.66 23.41
CA ALA A 140 9.14 -8.66 24.35
C ALA A 140 10.12 -9.84 24.14
N THR A 141 9.66 -10.94 23.54
CA THR A 141 10.44 -12.18 23.39
C THR A 141 11.04 -12.39 22.00
N ASN A 142 10.71 -11.58 21.00
CA ASN A 142 11.25 -11.69 19.63
C ASN A 142 11.58 -10.32 19.02
N PRO A 143 12.73 -9.71 19.36
CA PRO A 143 13.12 -8.39 18.84
C PRO A 143 13.53 -8.39 17.35
N THR A 144 13.72 -9.56 16.73
CA THR A 144 14.32 -9.71 15.39
C THR A 144 13.38 -9.49 14.21
N LYS A 145 12.06 -9.29 14.44
CA LYS A 145 11.09 -8.95 13.39
C LYS A 145 10.73 -7.46 13.33
N SER A 146 11.45 -6.62 14.06
CA SER A 146 11.25 -5.16 14.13
C SER A 146 12.12 -4.36 13.13
N ASN A 147 12.81 -5.04 12.20
CA ASN A 147 13.95 -4.49 11.46
C ASN A 147 13.66 -3.35 10.46
N HIS A 148 12.42 -2.93 10.25
CA HIS A 148 12.11 -1.78 9.37
C HIS A 148 11.67 -0.51 10.10
N PHE A 149 11.14 -0.62 11.33
CA PHE A 149 10.75 0.55 12.12
C PHE A 149 11.97 1.21 12.78
N TRP A 150 12.97 0.41 13.17
CA TRP A 150 14.23 0.87 13.77
C TRP A 150 15.22 1.49 12.78
N SER A 151 15.11 1.21 11.49
CA SER A 151 15.91 1.91 10.46
C SER A 151 15.42 3.34 10.25
N PHE A 152 14.11 3.59 10.35
CA PHE A 152 13.55 4.93 10.13
C PHE A 152 13.82 5.88 11.31
N ILE A 153 13.78 5.38 12.55
CA ILE A 153 14.16 6.17 13.75
C ILE A 153 15.68 6.43 13.82
N LYS A 154 16.53 5.50 13.37
CA LYS A 154 17.98 5.78 13.24
C LYS A 154 18.28 6.86 12.20
N TYR A 155 17.56 6.89 11.08
CA TYR A 155 17.72 7.94 10.07
C TYR A 155 17.20 9.31 10.54
N LEU A 156 16.11 9.35 11.31
CA LEU A 156 15.58 10.60 11.86
C LEU A 156 16.50 11.21 12.94
N CYS A 157 17.21 10.38 13.73
CA CYS A 157 18.14 10.87 14.77
C CYS A 157 19.50 11.33 14.21
N VAL A 158 19.96 10.79 13.07
CA VAL A 158 21.26 11.18 12.47
C VAL A 158 21.12 12.42 11.57
N SER A 159 19.94 12.70 11.02
CA SER A 159 19.71 13.92 10.21
C SER A 159 19.41 15.19 11.03
N THR A 160 19.05 15.08 12.31
CA THR A 160 18.87 16.23 13.21
C THR A 160 20.17 16.70 13.90
N SER A 161 21.34 16.13 13.56
CA SER A 161 22.65 16.59 14.07
C SER A 161 23.43 17.44 13.06
N PHE A 162 22.78 17.93 12.01
CA PHE A 162 23.36 18.91 11.08
C PHE A 162 22.36 20.03 10.76
N PHE A 163 21.81 20.65 11.80
CA PHE A 163 21.55 22.09 11.88
C PHE A 163 21.31 22.50 13.33
#